data_AF-A0A674HFZ3-F1
#
_entry.id   AF-A0A674HFZ3-F1
#
_cell.length_a   1.000
_cell.length_b   1.000
_cell.length_c   1.000
_cell.angle_alpha   90.00
_cell.angle_beta   90.00
_cell.angle_gamma   90.00
#
_symmetry.space_group_name_H-M   'P 1'
#
loop_
_entity.id
_entity.type
_entity.pdbx_description
1 polymer ?
#
loop_
_entity_poly.entity_id
_entity_poly.type
_entity_poly.pdbx_seq_one_letter_code
_entity_poly.pdbx_strand_id
1 'polypeptide(L)'
;MPGPKMAPSPPPGPRASGAARVAPGREGGGQRPRAASLRALGKGSSRRGHGGLARRAPPHQPRRVAAGLRGHAHADSGLQGPLPRRAALRPGPQQDLKAARVSSAAPRSCPAGPAQARLTPPALPSSPEAQGVISGAVFLIILFCFIPVPFLRCFVEEQCVAFPHDEFVELIGSLLAICCMVFLGFADDVLDLRWRHKLLLPTMASLPLLMVYFTNFGNTTIVVPKPFRVLLGMHLNLGILYYVYMGMLAVFCTNAINILAGINGIEAGQSLVIAASIIIFNIVELNGDYRDDHIFSLYFMIPFFFTTLGLFYHNWYPSRVFVGDTFCYFAGMTFAVVGILGHFSKTMLLFFIPQVLNFLYSLPQLFHIIPCPRHRLPRLNPSTGKLEMSYSKFKTKNLSVLGTSILKVVKILHIVDVRSGTDENGEYTECSNMTLINFVIKLIGPTHERNLTLLLLLIQVLGSTIAFSIRYQLVRLFYDV
;
A
#
# COMPACT_ATOMS: atom_id res chain seq x y z
N MET A 1 -26.09 62.72 -12.03
CA MET A 1 -25.70 61.41 -11.45
C MET A 1 -24.22 61.23 -11.71
N PRO A 2 -23.39 60.81 -10.73
CA PRO A 2 -23.74 60.28 -9.41
C PRO A 2 -24.01 61.37 -8.34
N GLY A 3 -24.22 60.95 -7.08
CA GLY A 3 -24.56 61.81 -5.93
C GLY A 3 -23.39 62.12 -4.98
N PRO A 4 -23.66 62.78 -3.84
CA PRO A 4 -22.63 63.37 -2.96
C PRO A 4 -21.96 62.39 -2.00
N LYS A 5 -20.77 62.78 -1.50
CA LYS A 5 -20.02 62.06 -0.45
C LYS A 5 -20.59 62.39 0.93
N MET A 6 -20.66 61.39 1.82
CA MET A 6 -21.02 61.59 3.23
C MET A 6 -19.87 62.20 4.06
N ALA A 7 -20.22 62.89 5.14
CA ALA A 7 -19.29 63.44 6.13
C ALA A 7 -18.94 62.41 7.23
N PRO A 8 -17.77 62.54 7.91
CA PRO A 8 -17.37 61.64 8.98
C PRO A 8 -18.10 61.93 10.31
N SER A 9 -18.28 60.89 11.13
CA SER A 9 -18.90 60.94 12.45
C SER A 9 -17.91 61.33 13.58
N PRO A 10 -18.41 61.92 14.70
CA PRO A 10 -17.58 62.40 15.82
C PRO A 10 -17.17 61.28 16.81
N PRO A 11 -16.11 61.49 17.60
CA PRO A 11 -15.63 60.51 18.59
C PRO A 11 -16.30 60.65 19.98
N PRO A 12 -16.46 59.54 20.75
CA PRO A 12 -16.90 59.58 22.15
C PRO A 12 -15.75 59.86 23.14
N GLY A 13 -16.08 60.52 24.26
CA GLY A 13 -15.16 60.98 25.30
C GLY A 13 -14.89 60.00 26.48
N PRO A 14 -14.31 60.50 27.59
CA PRO A 14 -13.49 59.68 28.52
C PRO A 14 -14.20 59.11 29.77
N ARG A 15 -13.41 58.37 30.58
CA ARG A 15 -13.78 57.59 31.78
C ARG A 15 -14.03 58.41 33.07
N ALA A 16 -14.88 57.86 33.94
CA ALA A 16 -14.75 57.82 35.41
C ALA A 16 -15.49 56.56 35.92
N SER A 17 -15.10 55.72 36.89
CA SER A 17 -14.17 55.71 38.05
C SER A 17 -14.82 56.05 39.41
N GLY A 18 -14.99 55.05 40.29
CA GLY A 18 -15.52 55.22 41.65
C GLY A 18 -15.33 53.95 42.51
N ALA A 19 -15.09 54.12 43.82
CA ALA A 19 -13.98 53.44 44.50
C ALA A 19 -14.09 53.30 46.05
N ALA A 20 -13.53 52.21 46.61
CA ALA A 20 -13.09 52.01 48.01
C ALA A 20 -12.09 50.81 48.03
N ARG A 21 -10.92 50.73 48.71
CA ARG A 21 -10.41 51.15 50.05
C ARG A 21 -11.10 50.40 51.21
N VAL A 22 -10.42 49.88 52.24
CA VAL A 22 -9.22 50.34 53.00
C VAL A 22 -8.20 49.18 53.30
N ALA A 23 -7.02 49.47 53.88
CA ALA A 23 -5.89 48.55 54.24
C ALA A 23 -5.45 48.81 55.73
N PRO A 24 -4.19 48.66 56.26
CA PRO A 24 -2.94 47.96 55.83
C PRO A 24 -2.15 47.21 56.97
N GLY A 25 -0.96 46.63 56.64
CA GLY A 25 0.14 46.21 57.57
C GLY A 25 1.11 45.22 56.88
N ARG A 26 2.42 45.49 56.67
CA ARG A 26 3.60 45.56 57.58
C ARG A 26 3.88 44.24 58.33
N GLU A 27 5.10 43.66 58.42
CA GLU A 27 6.47 43.86 57.87
C GLU A 27 7.29 42.55 58.15
N GLY A 28 8.51 42.23 57.66
CA GLY A 28 9.47 42.88 56.74
C GLY A 28 10.86 42.15 56.75
N GLY A 29 11.61 42.13 55.63
CA GLY A 29 12.94 41.46 55.48
C GLY A 29 12.89 39.97 55.05
N GLY A 30 13.97 39.32 54.56
CA GLY A 30 15.31 39.76 54.17
C GLY A 30 16.25 38.60 53.73
N GLN A 31 17.41 38.95 53.13
CA GLN A 31 18.62 38.11 52.86
C GLN A 31 18.61 36.99 51.77
N ARG A 32 19.71 36.96 50.99
CA ARG A 32 20.32 35.76 50.36
C ARG A 32 21.42 35.22 51.30
N PRO A 33 21.88 33.96 51.16
CA PRO A 33 23.28 33.81 50.72
C PRO A 33 23.52 32.62 49.75
N ARG A 34 24.80 32.25 49.53
CA ARG A 34 25.31 31.29 48.53
C ARG A 34 25.55 29.88 49.10
N ALA A 35 25.53 28.90 48.19
CA ALA A 35 26.37 27.70 48.06
C ALA A 35 27.10 27.09 49.29
N ALA A 36 26.99 25.77 49.39
CA ALA A 36 27.95 24.90 50.09
C ALA A 36 28.26 23.65 49.23
N SER A 37 29.43 23.04 49.43
CA SER A 37 29.89 21.82 48.75
C SER A 37 30.43 20.84 49.79
N LEU A 38 30.14 19.55 49.67
CA LEU A 38 30.65 18.52 50.59
C LEU A 38 31.15 17.25 49.89
N ARG A 39 32.47 17.06 50.02
CA ARG A 39 33.23 15.80 49.95
C ARG A 39 32.89 14.92 51.18
N ALA A 40 33.20 13.62 51.27
CA ALA A 40 33.63 12.57 50.33
C ALA A 40 33.68 11.21 51.09
N LEU A 41 34.42 10.22 50.55
CA LEU A 41 34.86 8.93 51.14
C LEU A 41 33.83 7.77 51.08
N GLY A 42 34.24 6.51 50.82
CA GLY A 42 35.57 6.05 50.38
C GLY A 42 35.82 4.54 50.59
N LYS A 43 36.81 3.97 49.86
CA LYS A 43 37.19 2.52 49.78
C LYS A 43 36.15 1.69 48.98
N GLY A 44 36.50 0.79 48.07
CA GLY A 44 37.79 0.31 47.52
C GLY A 44 37.55 -0.61 46.30
N SER A 45 38.50 -1.34 45.71
CA SER A 45 39.97 -1.35 45.86
C SER A 45 40.70 -2.29 44.86
N SER A 46 41.79 -1.80 44.24
CA SER A 46 43.03 -2.56 43.91
C SER A 46 43.12 -3.52 42.68
N ARG A 47 44.01 -3.13 41.72
CA ARG A 47 44.90 -3.99 40.87
C ARG A 47 44.24 -4.94 39.84
N ARG A 48 44.79 -5.26 38.65
CA ARG A 48 45.98 -4.95 37.80
C ARG A 48 45.53 -5.18 36.31
N GLY A 49 46.20 -4.79 35.23
CA GLY A 49 47.47 -4.05 35.07
C GLY A 49 48.29 -4.43 33.82
N HIS A 50 47.84 -4.07 32.61
CA HIS A 50 48.58 -4.04 31.32
C HIS A 50 47.86 -2.99 30.41
N GLY A 51 48.44 -2.24 29.46
CA GLY A 51 49.78 -2.27 28.85
C GLY A 51 49.76 -3.01 27.50
N GLY A 52 49.88 -2.37 26.33
CA GLY A 52 50.01 -0.94 25.98
C GLY A 52 50.15 -0.77 24.45
N LEU A 53 50.61 0.41 23.99
CA LEU A 53 50.98 0.77 22.60
C LEU A 53 49.87 0.76 21.53
N ALA A 54 49.66 1.94 20.92
CA ALA A 54 48.90 2.11 19.68
C ALA A 54 49.83 2.43 18.49
N ARG A 55 49.50 1.95 17.29
CA ARG A 55 50.00 2.48 16.01
C ARG A 55 48.90 2.48 14.95
N ARG A 56 48.81 3.57 14.18
CA ARG A 56 47.99 3.68 12.96
C ARG A 56 48.79 3.22 11.73
N ALA A 57 48.10 2.79 10.68
CA ALA A 57 48.64 2.66 9.32
C ALA A 57 47.61 3.16 8.28
N PRO A 58 48.03 3.78 7.15
CA PRO A 58 47.15 4.40 6.14
C PRO A 58 46.79 3.47 4.96
N PRO A 59 45.87 3.85 4.05
CA PRO A 59 45.41 3.00 2.94
C PRO A 59 46.33 2.98 1.71
N HIS A 60 46.19 1.96 0.86
CA HIS A 60 46.97 1.79 -0.38
C HIS A 60 46.14 1.43 -1.62
N GLN A 61 46.09 2.37 -2.57
CA GLN A 61 45.99 2.23 -4.02
C GLN A 61 46.62 3.51 -4.65
N PRO A 62 46.88 3.63 -5.96
CA PRO A 62 46.62 2.69 -7.07
C PRO A 62 47.88 2.35 -7.91
N ARG A 63 47.74 1.43 -8.88
CA ARG A 63 48.50 1.51 -10.16
C ARG A 63 47.65 1.05 -11.35
N ARG A 64 47.65 1.85 -12.41
CA ARG A 64 47.35 1.40 -13.79
C ARG A 64 48.63 0.83 -14.41
N VAL A 65 48.49 -0.16 -15.30
CA VAL A 65 49.49 -0.49 -16.33
C VAL A 65 48.74 -0.76 -17.64
N ALA A 66 49.25 -0.26 -18.76
CA ALA A 66 48.71 -0.53 -20.09
C ALA A 66 49.84 -0.60 -21.13
N ALA A 67 50.07 -1.79 -21.68
CA ALA A 67 50.88 -2.10 -22.87
C ALA A 67 50.69 -3.62 -23.16
N GLY A 68 50.76 -4.11 -24.39
CA GLY A 68 50.98 -3.45 -25.68
C GLY A 68 50.58 -4.37 -26.86
N LEU A 69 50.78 -3.91 -28.10
CA LEU A 69 50.29 -4.60 -29.30
C LEU A 69 51.25 -5.67 -29.85
N ARG A 70 50.67 -6.74 -30.43
CA ARG A 70 51.00 -7.42 -31.71
C ARG A 70 50.04 -8.65 -31.85
N GLY A 71 49.47 -9.02 -33.00
CA GLY A 71 49.54 -8.43 -34.34
C GLY A 71 50.30 -9.30 -35.33
N HIS A 72 49.60 -10.19 -36.05
CA HIS A 72 50.04 -10.84 -37.29
C HIS A 72 48.81 -11.37 -38.08
N ALA A 73 48.93 -11.45 -39.41
CA ALA A 73 47.89 -11.95 -40.32
C ALA A 73 48.51 -12.56 -41.60
N HIS A 74 47.82 -13.53 -42.20
CA HIS A 74 47.93 -14.07 -43.57
C HIS A 74 46.55 -14.72 -43.91
N ALA A 75 45.91 -14.65 -45.08
CA ALA A 75 46.34 -14.68 -46.51
C ALA A 75 46.68 -16.12 -46.99
N ASP A 76 46.15 -16.69 -48.09
CA ASP A 76 45.14 -16.33 -49.12
C ASP A 76 44.32 -17.61 -49.51
N SER A 77 43.45 -17.78 -50.53
CA SER A 77 43.06 -17.08 -51.78
C SER A 77 41.58 -17.49 -52.15
N GLY A 78 40.96 -17.40 -53.35
CA GLY A 78 41.38 -17.05 -54.73
C GLY A 78 40.27 -17.39 -55.78
N LEU A 79 40.47 -17.02 -57.07
CA LEU A 79 39.65 -17.32 -58.28
C LEU A 79 38.17 -16.83 -58.33
N GLN A 80 37.77 -15.88 -59.21
CA GLN A 80 37.36 -16.00 -60.64
C GLN A 80 36.08 -16.86 -60.86
N GLY A 81 34.99 -16.50 -61.56
CA GLY A 81 34.60 -15.43 -62.53
C GLY A 81 33.92 -16.08 -63.78
N PRO A 82 33.13 -15.43 -64.68
CA PRO A 82 32.50 -14.09 -64.74
C PRO A 82 30.94 -14.13 -64.97
N LEU A 83 30.31 -13.01 -65.37
CA LEU A 83 28.85 -12.83 -65.61
C LEU A 83 28.41 -12.89 -67.09
N PRO A 84 27.20 -13.42 -67.40
CA PRO A 84 26.41 -13.11 -68.59
C PRO A 84 25.15 -12.25 -68.31
N ARG A 85 24.42 -11.84 -69.37
CA ARG A 85 23.37 -10.79 -69.33
C ARG A 85 21.91 -11.30 -69.22
N ARG A 86 21.04 -10.36 -68.80
CA ARG A 86 19.56 -10.39 -68.74
C ARG A 86 18.84 -11.27 -69.79
N ALA A 87 17.84 -12.02 -69.31
CA ALA A 87 16.55 -12.23 -69.98
C ALA A 87 15.43 -11.92 -68.96
N ALA A 88 14.23 -11.53 -69.41
CA ALA A 88 13.17 -10.99 -68.52
C ALA A 88 11.86 -11.77 -68.62
N LEU A 89 11.20 -12.03 -67.48
CA LEU A 89 9.90 -12.71 -67.42
C LEU A 89 9.05 -12.23 -66.22
N ARG A 90 8.14 -11.29 -66.51
CA ARG A 90 6.86 -10.91 -65.85
C ARG A 90 6.83 -10.59 -64.32
N PRO A 91 6.06 -9.57 -63.89
CA PRO A 91 5.94 -9.20 -62.47
C PRO A 91 4.94 -10.09 -61.70
N GLY A 92 5.30 -10.46 -60.46
CA GLY A 92 4.36 -10.87 -59.43
C GLY A 92 3.90 -9.67 -58.57
N PRO A 93 2.76 -9.76 -57.87
CA PRO A 93 2.17 -8.62 -57.16
C PRO A 93 2.95 -8.20 -55.90
N GLN A 94 2.83 -6.91 -55.60
CA GLN A 94 3.43 -6.13 -54.51
C GLN A 94 3.69 -6.89 -53.19
N GLN A 95 4.96 -6.90 -52.77
CA GLN A 95 5.28 -6.87 -51.34
C GLN A 95 5.20 -5.44 -50.84
N ASP A 96 4.03 -5.04 -50.32
CA ASP A 96 3.87 -3.71 -49.73
C ASP A 96 4.79 -3.53 -48.51
N LEU A 97 5.56 -2.44 -48.54
CA LEU A 97 6.56 -2.07 -47.54
C LEU A 97 5.87 -1.66 -46.23
N LYS A 98 5.51 -2.64 -45.39
CA LYS A 98 4.83 -2.39 -44.11
C LYS A 98 5.69 -1.48 -43.22
N ALA A 99 5.24 -0.23 -43.10
CA ALA A 99 5.87 0.79 -42.29
C ALA A 99 6.11 0.31 -40.85
N ALA A 100 7.29 0.61 -40.32
CA ALA A 100 7.69 0.25 -38.97
C ALA A 100 6.90 1.06 -37.93
N ARG A 101 5.68 0.62 -37.61
CA ARG A 101 5.02 1.03 -36.37
C ARG A 101 5.86 0.50 -35.21
N VAL A 102 6.34 1.42 -34.37
CA VAL A 102 6.97 1.08 -33.09
C VAL A 102 5.96 0.29 -32.26
N SER A 103 6.16 -1.02 -32.17
CA SER A 103 5.36 -1.85 -31.28
C SER A 103 5.72 -1.49 -29.85
N SER A 104 4.75 -0.95 -29.11
CA SER A 104 4.84 -0.86 -27.65
C SER A 104 5.25 -2.22 -27.07
N ALA A 105 6.09 -2.22 -26.04
CA ALA A 105 6.68 -3.42 -25.47
C ALA A 105 5.65 -4.26 -24.70
N ALA A 106 4.82 -5.02 -25.42
CA ALA A 106 4.16 -6.19 -24.88
C ALA A 106 5.25 -7.22 -24.56
N PRO A 107 5.44 -7.63 -23.29
CA PRO A 107 6.42 -8.66 -22.96
C PRO A 107 6.05 -9.97 -23.67
N ARG A 108 7.06 -10.76 -24.07
CA ARG A 108 6.83 -12.11 -24.60
C ARG A 108 6.02 -12.89 -23.56
N SER A 109 4.88 -13.42 -23.95
CA SER A 109 3.98 -14.15 -23.06
C SER A 109 4.71 -15.30 -22.38
N CYS A 110 4.91 -15.20 -21.06
CA CYS A 110 5.29 -16.34 -20.24
C CYS A 110 4.25 -17.45 -20.43
N PRO A 111 4.65 -18.74 -20.44
CA PRO A 111 3.69 -19.83 -20.38
C PRO A 111 2.92 -19.67 -19.07
N ALA A 112 1.61 -19.43 -19.16
CA ALA A 112 0.80 -19.08 -18.00
C ALA A 112 0.80 -20.22 -16.96
N GLY A 113 0.91 -19.85 -15.68
CA GLY A 113 0.52 -20.74 -14.59
C GLY A 113 -0.97 -21.10 -14.65
N PRO A 114 -1.50 -21.91 -13.72
CA PRO A 114 -2.92 -22.24 -13.66
C PRO A 114 -3.75 -20.97 -13.38
N ALA A 115 -4.18 -20.32 -14.46
CA ALA A 115 -4.70 -18.96 -14.49
C ALA A 115 -5.97 -18.77 -13.67
N GLN A 116 -6.36 -17.51 -13.46
CA GLN A 116 -7.73 -17.19 -13.06
C GLN A 116 -8.71 -17.85 -14.06
N ALA A 117 -9.44 -18.86 -13.61
CA ALA A 117 -10.34 -19.63 -14.47
C ALA A 117 -11.42 -18.70 -15.04
N ARG A 118 -11.38 -18.49 -16.36
CA ARG A 118 -12.12 -17.42 -17.04
C ARG A 118 -13.61 -17.44 -16.69
N LEU A 119 -14.11 -16.29 -16.24
CA LEU A 119 -15.54 -15.97 -16.18
C LEU A 119 -16.05 -15.35 -17.50
N THR A 120 -15.38 -15.65 -18.62
CA THR A 120 -15.69 -15.13 -19.96
C THR A 120 -15.72 -16.27 -21.01
N PRO A 121 -16.52 -16.14 -22.09
CA PRO A 121 -16.65 -17.17 -23.13
C PRO A 121 -15.31 -17.57 -23.79
N PRO A 122 -15.22 -18.79 -24.37
CA PRO A 122 -13.94 -19.42 -24.76
C PRO A 122 -13.23 -18.80 -25.99
N ALA A 123 -13.70 -17.67 -26.54
CA ALA A 123 -13.30 -17.17 -27.86
C ALA A 123 -12.09 -16.20 -27.89
N LEU A 124 -11.53 -15.80 -26.74
CA LEU A 124 -10.40 -14.85 -26.66
C LEU A 124 -9.04 -15.54 -26.44
N PRO A 125 -7.92 -14.96 -26.94
CA PRO A 125 -6.57 -15.42 -26.60
C PRO A 125 -6.27 -15.26 -25.10
N SER A 126 -5.17 -15.83 -24.60
CA SER A 126 -4.72 -15.66 -23.22
C SER A 126 -4.34 -14.20 -22.94
N SER A 127 -5.20 -13.47 -22.23
CA SER A 127 -4.88 -12.15 -21.69
C SER A 127 -3.63 -12.23 -20.80
N PRO A 128 -2.68 -11.29 -20.90
CA PRO A 128 -1.47 -11.33 -20.10
C PRO A 128 -1.77 -11.05 -18.61
N GLU A 129 -1.21 -11.91 -17.76
CA GLU A 129 -1.20 -11.80 -16.30
C GLU A 129 -0.14 -10.77 -15.82
N ALA A 130 -0.09 -10.51 -14.51
CA ALA A 130 0.99 -9.75 -13.84
C ALA A 130 1.29 -8.34 -14.40
N GLN A 131 0.36 -7.69 -15.11
CA GLN A 131 0.62 -6.37 -15.71
C GLN A 131 0.77 -5.25 -14.67
N GLY A 132 0.48 -5.53 -13.38
CA GLY A 132 0.90 -4.72 -12.25
C GLY A 132 2.39 -4.39 -12.23
N VAL A 133 3.25 -5.27 -12.79
CA VAL A 133 4.70 -5.03 -12.90
C VAL A 133 5.02 -3.81 -13.76
N ILE A 134 4.21 -3.53 -14.80
CA ILE A 134 4.42 -2.37 -15.69
C ILE A 134 4.01 -1.09 -14.98
N SER A 135 2.86 -1.05 -14.32
CA SER A 135 2.45 0.12 -13.51
C SER A 135 3.41 0.38 -12.34
N GLY A 136 3.93 -0.67 -11.71
CA GLY A 136 4.92 -0.57 -10.64
C GLY A 136 6.27 -0.06 -11.15
N ALA A 137 6.75 -0.55 -12.30
CA ALA A 137 7.99 -0.07 -12.92
C ALA A 137 7.88 1.40 -13.35
N VAL A 138 6.77 1.81 -13.98
CA VAL A 138 6.52 3.21 -14.35
C VAL A 138 6.42 4.10 -13.11
N PHE A 139 5.77 3.64 -12.04
CA PHE A 139 5.70 4.33 -10.75
C PHE A 139 7.09 4.56 -10.14
N LEU A 140 7.94 3.53 -10.10
CA LEU A 140 9.31 3.63 -9.59
C LEU A 140 10.14 4.59 -10.45
N ILE A 141 10.02 4.55 -11.78
CA ILE A 141 10.71 5.49 -12.68
C ILE A 141 10.27 6.94 -12.42
N ILE A 142 8.95 7.20 -12.30
CA ILE A 142 8.42 8.53 -11.98
C ILE A 142 9.01 9.03 -10.67
N LEU A 143 9.00 8.21 -9.61
CA LEU A 143 9.52 8.62 -8.32
C LEU A 143 11.04 8.75 -8.28
N PHE A 144 11.80 7.90 -9.00
CA PHE A 144 13.26 8.08 -9.11
C PHE A 144 13.62 9.39 -9.82
N CYS A 145 12.86 9.81 -10.83
CA CYS A 145 12.99 11.14 -11.45
C CYS A 145 12.48 12.28 -10.54
N PHE A 146 11.57 11.99 -9.60
CA PHE A 146 11.03 12.96 -8.65
C PHE A 146 11.92 13.18 -7.41
N ILE A 147 12.82 12.23 -7.05
CA ILE A 147 13.69 12.33 -5.86
C ILE A 147 14.34 13.71 -5.66
N PRO A 148 14.88 14.41 -6.68
CA PRO A 148 15.49 15.72 -6.48
C PRO A 148 14.50 16.85 -6.21
N VAL A 149 13.21 16.68 -6.55
CA VAL A 149 12.21 17.76 -6.60
C VAL A 149 11.89 18.38 -5.23
N PRO A 150 11.62 17.60 -4.14
CA PRO A 150 11.47 18.16 -2.79
C PRO A 150 12.71 18.96 -2.34
N PHE A 151 13.90 18.52 -2.75
CA PHE A 151 15.18 19.05 -2.30
C PHE A 151 15.78 20.10 -3.24
N LEU A 152 15.03 20.61 -4.23
CA LEU A 152 15.54 21.60 -5.20
C LEU A 152 16.09 22.87 -4.52
N ARG A 153 15.54 23.27 -3.37
CA ARG A 153 16.07 24.39 -2.56
C ARG A 153 17.48 24.17 -2.01
N CYS A 154 17.97 22.93 -1.96
CA CYS A 154 19.35 22.62 -1.61
C CYS A 154 20.26 22.43 -2.83
N PHE A 155 19.70 22.34 -4.04
CA PHE A 155 20.45 22.13 -5.28
C PHE A 155 20.52 23.37 -6.19
N VAL A 156 19.56 24.29 -6.08
CA VAL A 156 19.40 25.45 -6.98
C VAL A 156 19.53 26.79 -6.25
N GLU A 157 19.05 26.85 -5.01
CA GLU A 157 19.19 28.01 -4.14
C GLU A 157 20.37 27.73 -3.18
N GLU A 158 21.32 28.66 -3.03
CA GLU A 158 22.51 28.47 -2.14
C GLU A 158 22.15 28.62 -0.64
N GLN A 159 20.96 28.17 -0.24
CA GLN A 159 20.29 28.53 1.02
C GLN A 159 20.20 27.37 2.03
N CYS A 160 20.49 26.13 1.64
CA CYS A 160 20.52 25.01 2.58
C CYS A 160 21.81 25.00 3.43
N VAL A 161 21.68 25.40 4.69
CA VAL A 161 22.75 25.31 5.72
C VAL A 161 23.15 23.85 6.00
N ALA A 162 22.21 22.92 5.85
CA ALA A 162 22.42 21.48 5.87
C ALA A 162 21.39 20.80 4.95
N PHE A 163 21.68 19.59 4.47
CA PHE A 163 20.75 18.80 3.67
C PHE A 163 19.77 18.03 4.58
N PRO A 164 18.46 18.02 4.30
CA PRO A 164 17.45 17.29 5.10
C PRO A 164 17.56 15.77 4.85
N HIS A 165 18.48 15.13 5.56
CA HIS A 165 18.74 13.70 5.41
C HIS A 165 17.57 12.82 5.86
N ASP A 166 16.75 13.26 6.80
CA ASP A 166 15.66 12.47 7.39
C ASP A 166 14.53 12.23 6.36
N GLU A 167 14.00 13.31 5.76
CA GLU A 167 13.04 13.26 4.64
C GLU A 167 13.56 12.42 3.46
N PHE A 168 14.86 12.54 3.15
CA PHE A 168 15.49 11.78 2.07
C PHE A 168 15.58 10.28 2.41
N VAL A 169 15.92 9.93 3.65
CA VAL A 169 15.92 8.54 4.15
C VAL A 169 14.51 7.95 4.12
N GLU A 170 13.48 8.72 4.46
CA GLU A 170 12.08 8.31 4.35
C GLU A 170 11.67 8.03 2.89
N LEU A 171 11.99 8.95 1.97
CA LEU A 171 11.69 8.79 0.54
C LEU A 171 12.39 7.55 -0.06
N ILE A 172 13.68 7.37 0.23
CA ILE A 172 14.49 6.25 -0.29
C ILE A 172 14.11 4.92 0.36
N GLY A 173 13.92 4.86 1.68
CA GLY A 173 13.53 3.63 2.39
C GLY A 173 12.13 3.15 2.00
N SER A 174 11.21 4.09 1.76
CA SER A 174 9.88 3.82 1.22
C SER A 174 9.94 3.28 -0.20
N LEU A 175 10.74 3.89 -1.07
CA LEU A 175 10.97 3.39 -2.43
C LEU A 175 11.61 2.01 -2.43
N LEU A 176 12.52 1.72 -1.50
CA LEU A 176 13.11 0.39 -1.34
C LEU A 176 12.05 -0.64 -0.92
N ALA A 177 11.21 -0.33 0.07
CA ALA A 177 10.12 -1.22 0.50
C ALA A 177 9.13 -1.52 -0.64
N ILE A 178 8.71 -0.51 -1.40
CA ILE A 178 7.80 -0.66 -2.54
C ILE A 178 8.48 -1.40 -3.70
N CYS A 179 9.74 -1.09 -4.03
CA CYS A 179 10.49 -1.77 -5.09
C CYS A 179 10.69 -3.26 -4.77
N CYS A 180 11.09 -3.59 -3.54
CA CYS A 180 11.12 -4.97 -3.05
C CYS A 180 9.75 -5.64 -3.16
N MET A 181 8.65 -4.93 -2.90
CA MET A 181 7.31 -5.49 -3.01
C MET A 181 6.88 -5.76 -4.46
N VAL A 182 7.12 -4.84 -5.39
CA VAL A 182 6.86 -5.06 -6.83
C VAL A 182 7.63 -6.28 -7.34
N PHE A 183 8.91 -6.39 -6.96
CA PHE A 183 9.75 -7.54 -7.32
C PHE A 183 9.23 -8.86 -6.73
N LEU A 184 8.87 -8.87 -5.44
CA LEU A 184 8.42 -10.09 -4.75
C LEU A 184 7.01 -10.53 -5.17
N GLY A 185 6.13 -9.59 -5.54
CA GLY A 185 4.83 -9.93 -6.12
C GLY A 185 4.95 -10.48 -7.54
N PHE A 186 5.87 -9.94 -8.35
CA PHE A 186 6.21 -10.51 -9.66
C PHE A 186 6.86 -11.91 -9.54
N ALA A 187 7.69 -12.12 -8.52
CA ALA A 187 8.22 -13.45 -8.22
C ALA A 187 7.11 -14.43 -7.76
N ASP A 188 6.05 -13.95 -7.10
CA ASP A 188 4.91 -14.77 -6.71
C ASP A 188 4.05 -15.18 -7.92
N ASP A 189 3.70 -14.22 -8.78
CA ASP A 189 2.99 -14.45 -10.05
C ASP A 189 3.73 -15.44 -10.97
N VAL A 190 5.07 -15.41 -10.98
CA VAL A 190 5.91 -16.28 -11.82
C VAL A 190 6.15 -17.67 -11.21
N LEU A 191 6.04 -17.84 -9.88
CA LEU A 191 6.44 -19.07 -9.17
C LEU A 191 5.31 -19.81 -8.42
N ASP A 192 4.08 -19.29 -8.40
CA ASP A 192 2.91 -19.80 -7.61
C ASP A 192 3.29 -20.13 -6.16
N LEU A 193 3.77 -19.12 -5.41
CA LEU A 193 4.37 -19.38 -4.10
C LEU A 193 3.32 -19.80 -3.08
N ARG A 194 3.62 -20.89 -2.35
CA ARG A 194 2.76 -21.39 -1.26
C ARG A 194 2.40 -20.29 -0.26
N TRP A 195 1.14 -20.27 0.20
CA TRP A 195 0.53 -19.24 1.06
C TRP A 195 1.42 -18.67 2.19
N ARG A 196 2.25 -19.50 2.83
CA ARG A 196 3.19 -19.07 3.88
C ARG A 196 4.13 -17.95 3.43
N HIS A 197 4.56 -17.96 2.16
CA HIS A 197 5.43 -16.92 1.61
C HIS A 197 4.65 -15.60 1.39
N LYS A 198 3.34 -15.66 1.13
CA LYS A 198 2.45 -14.48 1.00
C LYS A 198 2.28 -13.71 2.32
N LEU A 199 2.70 -14.29 3.44
CA LEU A 199 2.85 -13.62 4.74
C LEU A 199 4.31 -13.20 5.02
N LEU A 200 5.27 -14.08 4.74
CA LEU A 200 6.69 -13.81 5.00
C LEU A 200 7.30 -12.71 4.10
N LEU A 201 6.94 -12.68 2.80
CA LEU A 201 7.50 -11.74 1.84
C LEU A 201 7.09 -10.29 2.13
N PRO A 202 5.82 -9.95 2.45
CA PRO A 202 5.47 -8.62 2.94
C PRO A 202 6.11 -8.26 4.27
N THR A 203 6.32 -9.23 5.17
CA THR A 203 7.05 -8.99 6.42
C THR A 203 8.49 -8.56 6.11
N MET A 204 9.21 -9.30 5.26
CA MET A 204 10.60 -8.99 4.88
C MET A 204 10.71 -7.67 4.10
N ALA A 205 9.80 -7.41 3.16
CA ALA A 205 9.78 -6.16 2.39
C ALA A 205 9.40 -4.93 3.22
N SER A 206 8.77 -5.09 4.39
CA SER A 206 8.49 -3.99 5.32
C SER A 206 9.70 -3.57 6.17
N LEU A 207 10.79 -4.36 6.18
CA LEU A 207 11.95 -4.07 7.04
C LEU A 207 12.61 -2.69 6.78
N PRO A 208 12.76 -2.18 5.54
CA PRO A 208 13.24 -0.82 5.30
C PRO A 208 12.34 0.25 5.94
N LEU A 209 11.03 0.10 5.80
CA LEU A 209 10.01 0.99 6.38
C LEU A 209 10.06 0.98 7.92
N LEU A 210 10.23 -0.18 8.53
CA LEU A 210 10.41 -0.32 9.99
C LEU A 210 11.72 0.31 10.48
N MET A 211 12.81 0.22 9.70
CA MET A 211 14.10 0.82 10.05
C MET A 211 14.07 2.35 9.95
N VAL A 212 13.47 2.90 8.89
CA VAL A 212 13.19 4.35 8.78
C VAL A 212 12.37 4.84 9.96
N TYR A 213 11.30 4.12 10.33
CA TYR A 213 10.48 4.51 11.48
C TYR A 213 11.28 4.53 12.80
N PHE A 214 12.20 3.57 12.96
CA PHE A 214 13.08 3.48 14.12
C PHE A 214 14.13 4.60 14.18
N THR A 215 14.70 5.02 13.05
CA THR A 215 15.72 6.08 13.01
C THR A 215 15.15 7.49 13.13
N ASN A 216 14.01 7.76 12.48
CA ASN A 216 13.51 9.13 12.31
C ASN A 216 12.48 9.51 13.39
N PHE A 217 11.54 8.62 13.71
CA PHE A 217 10.40 8.94 14.58
C PHE A 217 10.46 8.26 15.95
N GLY A 218 10.76 6.96 15.99
CA GLY A 218 10.90 6.15 17.21
C GLY A 218 9.65 6.00 18.09
N ASN A 219 8.58 6.77 17.85
CA ASN A 219 7.42 6.85 18.75
C ASN A 219 6.57 5.57 18.71
N THR A 220 6.54 4.86 19.83
CA THR A 220 5.81 3.59 20.01
C THR A 220 4.61 3.74 20.95
N THR A 221 4.22 4.97 21.28
CA THR A 221 3.09 5.27 22.18
C THR A 221 1.83 5.62 21.41
N ILE A 222 0.77 4.84 21.60
CA ILE A 222 -0.55 5.12 21.03
C ILE A 222 -1.44 5.87 22.02
N VAL A 223 -2.29 6.77 21.51
CA VAL A 223 -3.42 7.32 22.28
C VAL A 223 -4.54 6.30 22.30
N VAL A 224 -5.08 6.00 23.48
CA VAL A 224 -6.12 5.00 23.70
C VAL A 224 -7.51 5.62 23.45
N PRO A 225 -8.41 4.98 22.67
CA PRO A 225 -9.77 5.47 22.48
C PRO A 225 -10.57 5.47 23.79
N LYS A 226 -11.38 6.50 23.99
CA LYS A 226 -12.19 6.78 25.21
C LYS A 226 -12.78 5.53 25.90
N PRO A 227 -13.48 4.60 25.21
CA PRO A 227 -14.05 3.41 25.85
C PRO A 227 -13.04 2.47 26.55
N PHE A 228 -11.77 2.45 26.10
CA PHE A 228 -10.75 1.53 26.62
C PHE A 228 -9.82 2.16 27.67
N ARG A 229 -9.91 3.48 27.88
CA ARG A 229 -9.01 4.22 28.79
C ARG A 229 -9.12 3.81 30.25
N VAL A 230 -10.29 3.31 30.67
CA VAL A 230 -10.52 2.76 32.02
C VAL A 230 -9.63 1.55 32.31
N LEU A 231 -9.29 0.78 31.27
CA LEU A 231 -8.45 -0.42 31.37
C LEU A 231 -6.98 -0.17 31.01
N LEU A 232 -6.72 0.71 30.04
CA LEU A 232 -5.39 0.87 29.40
C LEU A 232 -4.75 2.27 29.59
N GLY A 233 -5.40 3.17 30.33
CA GLY A 233 -4.95 4.56 30.50
C GLY A 233 -5.18 5.45 29.27
N MET A 234 -4.67 6.68 29.30
CA MET A 234 -4.75 7.63 28.18
C MET A 234 -3.79 7.28 27.03
N HIS A 235 -2.59 6.82 27.39
CA HIS A 235 -1.48 6.56 26.49
C HIS A 235 -0.90 5.18 26.80
N LEU A 236 -0.71 4.36 25.77
CA LEU A 236 -0.14 3.02 25.90
C LEU A 236 1.11 2.90 25.05
N ASN A 237 2.27 2.73 25.69
CA ASN A 237 3.51 2.40 25.01
C ASN A 237 3.51 0.91 24.63
N LEU A 238 3.55 0.62 23.34
CA LEU A 238 3.56 -0.74 22.79
C LEU A 238 4.97 -1.27 22.51
N GLY A 239 5.99 -0.40 22.51
CA GLY A 239 7.37 -0.77 22.20
C GLY A 239 7.50 -1.62 20.93
N ILE A 240 8.09 -2.81 21.07
CA ILE A 240 8.26 -3.77 19.97
C ILE A 240 6.93 -4.21 19.32
N LEU A 241 5.81 -4.21 20.05
CA LEU A 241 4.51 -4.58 19.49
C LEU A 241 4.00 -3.54 18.48
N TYR A 242 4.49 -2.29 18.53
CA TYR A 242 4.19 -1.29 17.51
C TYR A 242 4.88 -1.62 16.17
N TYR A 243 6.14 -2.09 16.22
CA TYR A 243 6.85 -2.58 15.02
C TYR A 243 6.21 -3.85 14.46
N VAL A 244 5.74 -4.77 15.32
CA VAL A 244 4.94 -5.93 14.89
C VAL A 244 3.64 -5.47 14.23
N TYR A 245 2.94 -4.47 14.78
CA TYR A 245 1.76 -3.87 14.16
C TYR A 245 2.07 -3.27 12.77
N MET A 246 3.16 -2.51 12.62
CA MET A 246 3.54 -1.91 11.33
C MET A 246 3.89 -2.98 10.27
N GLY A 247 4.65 -4.01 10.64
CA GLY A 247 4.93 -5.13 9.73
C GLY A 247 3.66 -5.90 9.34
N MET A 248 2.79 -6.18 10.31
CA MET A 248 1.50 -6.83 10.06
C MET A 248 0.51 -5.96 9.28
N LEU A 249 0.62 -4.62 9.36
CA LEU A 249 -0.16 -3.70 8.55
C LEU A 249 0.22 -3.80 7.06
N ALA A 250 1.51 -3.89 6.74
CA ALA A 250 1.98 -4.16 5.39
C ALA A 250 1.50 -5.54 4.88
N VAL A 251 1.63 -6.59 5.70
CA VAL A 251 1.09 -7.94 5.39
C VAL A 251 -0.42 -7.91 5.17
N PHE A 252 -1.17 -7.17 5.98
CA PHE A 252 -2.62 -7.02 5.86
C PHE A 252 -2.99 -6.30 4.57
N CYS A 253 -2.42 -5.12 4.29
CA CYS A 253 -2.82 -4.31 3.14
C CYS A 253 -2.58 -5.02 1.80
N THR A 254 -1.49 -5.79 1.65
CA THR A 254 -1.25 -6.57 0.42
C THR A 254 -2.22 -7.74 0.26
N ASN A 255 -2.41 -8.53 1.31
CA ASN A 255 -3.27 -9.72 1.26
C ASN A 255 -4.76 -9.36 1.22
N ALA A 256 -5.20 -8.29 1.89
CA ALA A 256 -6.61 -7.93 2.01
C ALA A 256 -7.21 -7.41 0.68
N ILE A 257 -6.40 -6.72 -0.14
CA ILE A 257 -6.75 -6.42 -1.55
C ILE A 257 -6.78 -7.73 -2.34
N ASN A 258 -5.78 -8.60 -2.19
CA ASN A 258 -5.67 -9.82 -2.99
C ASN A 258 -6.77 -10.87 -2.73
N ILE A 259 -7.39 -10.89 -1.55
CA ILE A 259 -8.56 -11.74 -1.28
C ILE A 259 -9.90 -11.09 -1.65
N LEU A 260 -9.90 -9.84 -2.12
CA LEU A 260 -11.06 -9.11 -2.64
C LEU A 260 -10.91 -8.91 -4.17
N ALA A 261 -10.60 -10.01 -4.86
CA ALA A 261 -10.11 -10.07 -6.24
C ALA A 261 -10.91 -11.06 -7.12
N GLY A 262 -10.58 -11.09 -8.41
CA GLY A 262 -11.03 -12.08 -9.39
C GLY A 262 -12.41 -11.82 -10.00
N ILE A 263 -12.80 -10.55 -10.13
CA ILE A 263 -13.76 -10.08 -11.14
C ILE A 263 -13.18 -8.85 -11.85
N ASN A 264 -13.45 -8.71 -13.14
CA ASN A 264 -12.81 -7.73 -14.01
C ASN A 264 -12.90 -6.28 -13.45
N GLY A 265 -11.73 -5.69 -13.17
CA GLY A 265 -11.55 -4.32 -12.69
C GLY A 265 -11.53 -4.11 -11.17
N ILE A 266 -11.72 -5.13 -10.34
CA ILE A 266 -11.95 -4.91 -8.90
C ILE A 266 -10.68 -4.53 -8.11
N GLU A 267 -9.53 -5.09 -8.44
CA GLU A 267 -8.27 -4.92 -7.70
C GLU A 267 -7.71 -3.51 -7.91
N ALA A 268 -7.57 -3.11 -9.18
CA ALA A 268 -7.15 -1.76 -9.55
C ALA A 268 -8.24 -0.73 -9.18
N GLY A 269 -9.52 -1.06 -9.37
CA GLY A 269 -10.64 -0.16 -9.07
C GLY A 269 -10.75 0.19 -7.58
N GLN A 270 -10.71 -0.80 -6.67
CA GLN A 270 -10.79 -0.52 -5.23
C GLN A 270 -9.57 0.29 -4.76
N SER A 271 -8.40 0.01 -5.33
CA SER A 271 -7.16 0.72 -5.05
C SER A 271 -7.21 2.18 -5.52
N LEU A 272 -7.84 2.48 -6.67
CA LEU A 272 -8.07 3.86 -7.12
C LEU A 272 -8.96 4.65 -6.15
N VAL A 273 -10.04 4.04 -5.63
CA VAL A 273 -10.92 4.72 -4.68
C VAL A 273 -10.21 4.96 -3.34
N ILE A 274 -9.42 3.99 -2.86
CA ILE A 274 -8.60 4.15 -1.64
C ILE A 274 -7.55 5.27 -1.85
N ALA A 275 -6.81 5.24 -2.96
CA ALA A 275 -5.81 6.27 -3.28
C ALA A 275 -6.44 7.67 -3.42
N ALA A 276 -7.56 7.80 -4.13
CA ALA A 276 -8.30 9.07 -4.20
C ALA A 276 -8.77 9.55 -2.82
N SER A 277 -9.20 8.64 -1.94
CA SER A 277 -9.60 8.97 -0.57
C SER A 277 -8.41 9.48 0.26
N ILE A 278 -7.23 8.86 0.14
CA ILE A 278 -6.01 9.32 0.82
C ILE A 278 -5.52 10.67 0.24
N ILE A 279 -5.61 10.88 -1.08
CA ILE A 279 -5.28 12.17 -1.71
C ILE A 279 -6.19 13.28 -1.19
N ILE A 280 -7.52 13.07 -1.17
CA ILE A 280 -8.49 14.03 -0.65
C ILE A 280 -8.24 14.30 0.85
N PHE A 281 -7.98 13.25 1.63
CA PHE A 281 -7.64 13.36 3.05
C PHE A 281 -6.40 14.23 3.29
N ASN A 282 -5.30 13.93 2.61
CA ASN A 282 -4.07 14.73 2.70
C ASN A 282 -4.32 16.20 2.32
N ILE A 283 -5.01 16.46 1.20
CA ILE A 283 -5.30 17.83 0.72
C ILE A 283 -6.09 18.65 1.75
N VAL A 284 -7.01 18.03 2.50
CA VAL A 284 -7.73 18.71 3.59
C VAL A 284 -6.79 19.00 4.77
N GLU A 285 -5.96 18.04 5.16
CA GLU A 285 -5.06 18.14 6.32
C GLU A 285 -3.77 18.95 6.02
N LEU A 286 -3.50 19.36 4.77
CA LEU A 286 -2.37 20.25 4.39
C LEU A 286 -2.36 21.62 5.11
N ASN A 287 -3.49 22.01 5.69
CA ASN A 287 -3.63 23.25 6.49
C ASN A 287 -3.56 23.00 8.00
N GLY A 288 -3.33 21.76 8.43
CA GLY A 288 -3.20 21.34 9.84
C GLY A 288 -1.75 21.15 10.28
N ASP A 289 -1.57 20.70 11.53
CA ASP A 289 -0.27 20.62 12.20
C ASP A 289 0.71 19.60 11.58
N TYR A 290 0.19 18.57 10.90
CA TYR A 290 0.96 17.46 10.30
C TYR A 290 1.16 17.62 8.79
N ARG A 291 1.32 18.86 8.33
CA ARG A 291 1.38 19.20 6.90
C ARG A 291 2.41 18.37 6.12
N ASP A 292 3.60 18.15 6.69
CA ASP A 292 4.71 17.55 5.94
C ASP A 292 4.53 16.03 5.75
N ASP A 293 3.99 15.31 6.75
CA ASP A 293 3.46 13.93 6.63
C ASP A 293 2.47 13.78 5.45
N HIS A 294 1.58 14.77 5.28
CA HIS A 294 0.59 14.76 4.20
C HIS A 294 1.18 15.13 2.84
N ILE A 295 2.18 16.01 2.78
CA ILE A 295 2.96 16.30 1.57
C ILE A 295 3.75 15.04 1.14
N PHE A 296 4.47 14.41 2.06
CA PHE A 296 5.18 13.15 1.85
C PHE A 296 4.25 12.07 1.27
N SER A 297 3.07 11.89 1.87
CA SER A 297 2.07 10.94 1.39
C SER A 297 1.57 11.26 -0.03
N LEU A 298 1.36 12.54 -0.36
CA LEU A 298 0.96 12.97 -1.71
C LEU A 298 2.02 12.65 -2.77
N TYR A 299 3.31 12.72 -2.44
CA TYR A 299 4.39 12.34 -3.36
C TYR A 299 4.24 10.92 -3.89
N PHE A 300 3.83 9.96 -3.04
CA PHE A 300 3.58 8.57 -3.46
C PHE A 300 2.18 8.38 -4.04
N MET A 301 1.15 8.95 -3.41
CA MET A 301 -0.25 8.69 -3.79
C MET A 301 -0.62 9.23 -5.18
N ILE A 302 -0.07 10.38 -5.60
CA ILE A 302 -0.39 10.97 -6.91
C ILE A 302 0.15 10.09 -8.06
N PRO A 303 1.44 9.71 -8.13
CA PRO A 303 1.93 8.74 -9.10
C PRO A 303 1.21 7.39 -9.03
N PHE A 304 0.94 6.88 -7.82
CA PHE A 304 0.24 5.60 -7.65
C PHE A 304 -1.15 5.63 -8.28
N PHE A 305 -1.91 6.71 -8.07
CA PHE A 305 -3.23 6.88 -8.67
C PHE A 305 -3.17 6.88 -10.20
N PHE A 306 -2.26 7.66 -10.80
CA PHE A 306 -2.18 7.76 -12.26
C PHE A 306 -1.63 6.50 -12.95
N THR A 307 -0.65 5.80 -12.37
CA THR A 307 -0.17 4.52 -12.96
C THR A 307 -1.21 3.40 -12.80
N THR A 308 -1.94 3.37 -11.67
CA THR A 308 -3.07 2.47 -11.48
C THR A 308 -4.23 2.79 -12.42
N LEU A 309 -4.50 4.07 -12.72
CA LEU A 309 -5.54 4.49 -13.67
C LEU A 309 -5.21 4.01 -15.10
N GLY A 310 -3.94 4.07 -15.49
CA GLY A 310 -3.44 3.47 -16.73
C GLY A 310 -3.66 1.96 -16.79
N LEU A 311 -3.35 1.22 -15.71
CA LEU A 311 -3.62 -0.22 -15.63
C LEU A 311 -5.13 -0.53 -15.67
N PHE A 312 -5.93 0.22 -14.92
CA PHE A 312 -7.39 0.08 -14.84
C PHE A 312 -8.06 0.28 -16.21
N TYR A 313 -7.57 1.20 -17.06
CA TYR A 313 -8.07 1.36 -18.43
C TYR A 313 -7.95 0.07 -19.28
N HIS A 314 -6.97 -0.79 -19.01
CA HIS A 314 -6.80 -2.08 -19.69
C HIS A 314 -7.42 -3.28 -18.93
N ASN A 315 -7.60 -3.16 -17.62
CA ASN A 315 -8.17 -4.17 -16.72
C ASN A 315 -9.68 -3.96 -16.44
N TRP A 316 -10.29 -2.88 -16.92
CA TRP A 316 -11.74 -2.68 -16.85
C TRP A 316 -12.50 -3.66 -17.73
N TYR A 317 -13.72 -4.02 -17.33
CA TYR A 317 -14.56 -4.96 -18.08
C TYR A 317 -14.84 -4.49 -19.53
N PRO A 318 -14.65 -5.35 -20.55
CA PRO A 318 -14.05 -6.69 -20.49
C PRO A 318 -12.52 -6.62 -20.47
N SER A 319 -11.89 -7.25 -19.48
CA SER A 319 -10.43 -7.14 -19.25
C SER A 319 -9.62 -7.57 -20.46
N ARG A 320 -8.68 -6.70 -20.85
CA ARG A 320 -7.64 -7.02 -21.83
C ARG A 320 -6.39 -7.57 -21.15
N VAL A 321 -6.20 -7.28 -19.86
CA VAL A 321 -5.07 -7.70 -19.03
C VAL A 321 -5.51 -8.02 -17.60
N PHE A 322 -4.76 -8.88 -16.91
CA PHE A 322 -4.90 -9.11 -15.47
C PHE A 322 -3.73 -8.51 -14.70
N VAL A 323 -4.02 -8.06 -13.48
CA VAL A 323 -3.08 -7.25 -12.68
C VAL A 323 -2.00 -8.10 -11.99
N GLY A 324 -2.33 -9.36 -11.66
CA GLY A 324 -1.52 -10.29 -10.88
C GLY A 324 -1.36 -9.92 -9.40
N ASP A 325 -0.83 -10.86 -8.62
CA ASP A 325 -0.42 -10.64 -7.22
C ASP A 325 0.55 -9.45 -7.12
N THR A 326 1.39 -9.23 -8.15
CA THR A 326 2.26 -8.05 -8.30
C THR A 326 1.54 -6.75 -7.98
N PHE A 327 0.33 -6.55 -8.50
CA PHE A 327 -0.40 -5.31 -8.27
C PHE A 327 -0.96 -5.23 -6.84
N CYS A 328 -1.59 -6.30 -6.35
CA CYS A 328 -2.14 -6.33 -4.99
C CYS A 328 -1.05 -6.07 -3.93
N TYR A 329 0.14 -6.60 -4.18
CA TYR A 329 1.34 -6.41 -3.38
C TYR A 329 1.88 -4.96 -3.51
N PHE A 330 2.06 -4.46 -4.72
CA PHE A 330 2.45 -3.07 -5.00
C PHE A 330 1.52 -2.06 -4.30
N ALA A 331 0.20 -2.19 -4.49
CA ALA A 331 -0.81 -1.35 -3.88
C ALA A 331 -0.77 -1.41 -2.35
N GLY A 332 -0.84 -2.62 -1.79
CA GLY A 332 -0.86 -2.81 -0.33
C GLY A 332 0.35 -2.25 0.40
N MET A 333 1.56 -2.41 -0.16
CA MET A 333 2.77 -1.80 0.43
C MET A 333 2.79 -0.28 0.24
N THR A 334 2.38 0.24 -0.92
CA THR A 334 2.36 1.69 -1.16
C THR A 334 1.39 2.40 -0.20
N PHE A 335 0.24 1.77 0.10
CA PHE A 335 -0.66 2.26 1.15
C PHE A 335 -0.03 2.16 2.55
N ALA A 336 0.50 0.99 2.92
CA ALA A 336 1.10 0.79 4.24
C ALA A 336 2.26 1.75 4.52
N VAL A 337 3.12 2.02 3.53
CA VAL A 337 4.18 3.03 3.58
C VAL A 337 3.65 4.41 3.97
N VAL A 338 2.69 4.96 3.22
CA VAL A 338 2.19 6.31 3.50
C VAL A 338 1.37 6.38 4.79
N GLY A 339 0.65 5.32 5.16
CA GLY A 339 -0.07 5.26 6.42
C GLY A 339 0.84 5.13 7.64
N ILE A 340 2.03 4.55 7.50
CA ILE A 340 3.01 4.39 8.59
C ILE A 340 3.82 5.67 8.78
N LEU A 341 4.47 6.18 7.74
CA LEU A 341 5.34 7.36 7.85
C LEU A 341 4.56 8.67 7.93
N GLY A 342 3.40 8.76 7.27
CA GLY A 342 2.48 9.88 7.45
C GLY A 342 1.59 9.79 8.70
N HIS A 343 1.88 8.87 9.63
CA HIS A 343 1.21 8.62 10.92
C HIS A 343 -0.32 8.34 10.91
N PHE A 344 -1.01 8.46 9.77
CA PHE A 344 -2.47 8.32 9.64
C PHE A 344 -2.97 6.87 9.41
N SER A 345 -2.15 5.85 9.67
CA SER A 345 -2.46 4.40 9.57
C SER A 345 -3.87 4.00 10.07
N LYS A 346 -4.35 4.64 11.12
CA LYS A 346 -5.71 4.44 11.68
C LYS A 346 -6.80 4.93 10.71
N THR A 347 -6.64 6.11 10.11
CA THR A 347 -7.53 6.66 9.08
C THR A 347 -7.44 5.84 7.78
N MET A 348 -6.23 5.41 7.40
CA MET A 348 -6.04 4.51 6.26
C MET A 348 -6.83 3.20 6.43
N LEU A 349 -6.80 2.59 7.62
CA LEU A 349 -7.58 1.39 7.91
C LEU A 349 -9.11 1.61 7.84
N LEU A 350 -9.60 2.84 8.02
CA LEU A 350 -11.01 3.18 7.76
C LEU A 350 -11.32 3.23 6.25
N PHE A 351 -10.39 3.71 5.41
CA PHE A 351 -10.55 3.58 3.96
C PHE A 351 -10.53 2.10 3.49
N PHE A 352 -9.92 1.20 4.26
CA PHE A 352 -9.92 -0.25 4.04
C PHE A 352 -11.17 -0.98 4.58
N ILE A 353 -12.27 -0.29 4.95
CA ILE A 353 -13.48 -0.92 5.54
C ILE A 353 -13.98 -2.15 4.74
N PRO A 354 -14.15 -2.13 3.40
CA PRO A 354 -14.60 -3.31 2.65
C PRO A 354 -13.59 -4.47 2.64
N GLN A 355 -12.29 -4.15 2.62
CA GLN A 355 -11.20 -5.14 2.69
C GLN A 355 -11.14 -5.80 4.07
N VAL A 356 -11.29 -5.01 5.14
CA VAL A 356 -11.40 -5.49 6.53
C VAL A 356 -12.63 -6.40 6.67
N LEU A 357 -13.79 -5.99 6.17
CA LEU A 357 -15.02 -6.80 6.22
C LEU A 357 -14.89 -8.10 5.41
N ASN A 358 -14.30 -8.05 4.20
CA ASN A 358 -14.04 -9.24 3.39
C ASN A 358 -13.03 -10.18 4.04
N PHE A 359 -11.99 -9.65 4.70
CA PHE A 359 -11.01 -10.43 5.45
C PHE A 359 -11.64 -11.12 6.66
N LEU A 360 -12.34 -10.37 7.52
CA LEU A 360 -13.04 -10.89 8.69
C LEU A 360 -14.07 -11.97 8.31
N TYR A 361 -14.85 -11.74 7.26
CA TYR A 361 -15.80 -12.73 6.74
C TYR A 361 -15.09 -13.96 6.15
N SER A 362 -13.92 -13.78 5.53
CA SER A 362 -13.12 -14.89 4.99
C SER A 362 -12.43 -15.75 6.06
N LEU A 363 -12.23 -15.27 7.30
CA LEU A 363 -11.40 -15.95 8.30
C LEU A 363 -11.73 -17.43 8.54
N PRO A 364 -13.00 -17.88 8.64
CA PRO A 364 -13.32 -19.30 8.84
C PRO A 364 -12.80 -20.20 7.71
N GLN A 365 -12.74 -19.68 6.48
CA GLN A 365 -12.15 -20.39 5.35
C GLN A 365 -10.61 -20.23 5.29
N LEU A 366 -10.08 -19.02 5.52
CA LEU A 366 -8.63 -18.78 5.48
C LEU A 366 -7.87 -19.61 6.53
N PHE A 367 -8.41 -19.73 7.75
CA PHE A 367 -7.87 -20.62 8.79
C PHE A 367 -8.31 -22.09 8.64
N HIS A 368 -8.96 -22.46 7.53
CA HIS A 368 -9.39 -23.83 7.21
C HIS A 368 -10.31 -24.49 8.27
N ILE A 369 -10.96 -23.68 9.12
CA ILE A 369 -11.95 -24.12 10.11
C ILE A 369 -13.23 -24.63 9.40
N ILE A 370 -13.53 -24.01 8.24
CA ILE A 370 -14.51 -24.43 7.24
C ILE A 370 -13.74 -24.66 5.92
N PRO A 371 -14.02 -25.73 5.15
CA PRO A 371 -13.27 -26.02 3.92
C PRO A 371 -13.21 -24.89 2.90
N CYS A 372 -11.99 -24.53 2.51
CA CYS A 372 -11.68 -23.44 1.59
C CYS A 372 -11.27 -24.00 0.22
N PRO A 373 -12.00 -23.74 -0.88
CA PRO A 373 -11.55 -24.10 -2.22
C PRO A 373 -10.47 -23.12 -2.71
N ARG A 374 -9.54 -23.59 -3.57
CA ARG A 374 -8.44 -22.76 -4.12
C ARG A 374 -8.96 -21.47 -4.80
N HIS A 375 -10.14 -21.51 -5.41
CA HIS A 375 -10.81 -20.35 -5.98
C HIS A 375 -12.17 -20.14 -5.32
N ARG A 376 -12.38 -18.94 -4.77
CA ARG A 376 -13.63 -18.51 -4.10
C ARG A 376 -14.46 -17.52 -4.92
N LEU A 377 -14.09 -17.34 -6.19
CA LEU A 377 -14.73 -16.45 -7.15
C LEU A 377 -16.18 -16.89 -7.41
N PRO A 378 -17.10 -15.99 -7.78
CA PRO A 378 -18.45 -16.38 -8.24
C PRO A 378 -18.38 -17.21 -9.52
N ARG A 379 -19.45 -17.93 -9.86
CA ARG A 379 -19.51 -18.76 -11.08
C ARG A 379 -20.28 -18.02 -12.18
N LEU A 380 -19.77 -18.00 -13.41
CA LEU A 380 -20.55 -17.58 -14.57
C LEU A 380 -21.56 -18.69 -14.91
N ASN A 381 -22.83 -18.32 -15.06
CA ASN A 381 -23.83 -19.15 -15.70
C ASN A 381 -23.88 -18.84 -17.21
N PRO A 382 -23.49 -19.78 -18.11
CA PRO A 382 -23.44 -19.54 -19.54
C PRO A 382 -24.80 -19.23 -20.19
N SER A 383 -25.92 -19.70 -19.62
CA SER A 383 -27.25 -19.47 -20.21
C SER A 383 -27.81 -18.08 -19.92
N THR A 384 -27.39 -17.44 -18.82
CA THR A 384 -27.86 -16.11 -18.41
C THR A 384 -26.84 -15.00 -18.63
N GLY A 385 -25.57 -15.34 -18.85
CA GLY A 385 -24.47 -14.37 -18.95
C GLY A 385 -24.16 -13.64 -17.64
N LYS A 386 -24.59 -14.21 -16.50
CA LYS A 386 -24.50 -13.59 -15.17
C LYS A 386 -23.62 -14.39 -14.22
N LEU A 387 -23.07 -13.69 -13.24
CA LEU A 387 -22.39 -14.27 -12.10
C LEU A 387 -23.39 -14.68 -11.01
N GLU A 388 -23.20 -15.91 -10.52
CA GLU A 388 -23.95 -16.54 -9.45
C GLU A 388 -23.00 -16.88 -8.28
N MET A 389 -23.56 -17.10 -7.09
CA MET A 389 -22.77 -17.50 -5.92
C MET A 389 -21.99 -18.79 -6.20
N SER A 390 -20.74 -18.86 -5.76
CA SER A 390 -19.99 -20.11 -5.68
C SER A 390 -20.08 -20.71 -4.27
N TYR A 391 -19.97 -22.03 -4.20
CA TYR A 391 -20.17 -22.80 -2.97
C TYR A 391 -18.98 -23.73 -2.71
N SER A 392 -18.77 -24.04 -1.43
CA SER A 392 -17.88 -25.08 -0.94
C SER A 392 -18.73 -26.24 -0.43
N LYS A 393 -18.64 -27.41 -1.10
CA LYS A 393 -19.32 -28.65 -0.73
C LYS A 393 -18.35 -29.58 -0.01
N PHE A 394 -18.75 -30.11 1.15
CA PHE A 394 -17.95 -31.03 1.96
C PHE A 394 -18.84 -32.03 2.73
N LYS A 395 -18.28 -33.18 3.11
CA LYS A 395 -18.99 -34.17 3.95
C LYS A 395 -19.25 -33.57 5.33
N THR A 396 -20.50 -33.60 5.81
CA THR A 396 -20.89 -32.97 7.09
C THR A 396 -20.09 -33.53 8.26
N LYS A 397 -19.78 -34.83 8.23
CA LYS A 397 -18.99 -35.55 9.24
C LYS A 397 -17.52 -35.09 9.36
N ASN A 398 -16.99 -34.36 8.39
CA ASN A 398 -15.61 -33.88 8.39
C ASN A 398 -15.45 -32.48 9.02
N LEU A 399 -16.56 -31.81 9.36
CA LEU A 399 -16.52 -30.46 9.91
C LEU A 399 -16.20 -30.48 11.42
N SER A 400 -15.25 -29.65 11.85
CA SER A 400 -14.90 -29.52 13.27
C SER A 400 -16.09 -29.00 14.11
N VAL A 401 -16.08 -29.25 15.42
CA VAL A 401 -17.10 -28.70 16.34
C VAL A 401 -17.14 -27.16 16.26
N LEU A 402 -15.97 -26.52 16.20
CA LEU A 402 -15.86 -25.07 16.02
C LEU A 402 -16.45 -24.62 14.67
N GLY A 403 -16.09 -25.27 13.57
CA GLY A 403 -16.63 -24.98 12.23
C GLY A 403 -18.14 -25.18 12.16
N THR A 404 -18.66 -26.20 12.84
CA THR A 404 -20.10 -26.47 12.95
C THR A 404 -20.83 -25.37 13.71
N SER A 405 -20.28 -24.89 14.83
CA SER A 405 -20.83 -23.78 15.61
C SER A 405 -20.78 -22.46 14.83
N ILE A 406 -19.65 -22.14 14.18
CA ILE A 406 -19.54 -20.96 13.31
C ILE A 406 -20.56 -21.03 12.18
N LEU A 407 -20.67 -22.17 11.47
CA LEU A 407 -21.60 -22.34 10.36
C LEU A 407 -23.07 -22.21 10.79
N LYS A 408 -23.43 -22.70 11.98
CA LYS A 408 -24.76 -22.46 12.59
C LYS A 408 -25.01 -20.97 12.85
N VAL A 409 -24.05 -20.26 13.45
CA VAL A 409 -24.19 -18.82 13.74
C VAL A 409 -24.34 -17.99 12.46
N VAL A 410 -23.48 -18.18 11.45
CA VAL A 410 -23.59 -17.41 10.20
C VAL A 410 -24.81 -17.78 9.34
N LYS A 411 -25.37 -18.98 9.52
CA LYS A 411 -26.67 -19.37 8.97
C LYS A 411 -27.82 -18.66 9.69
N ILE A 412 -27.83 -18.61 11.02
CA ILE A 412 -28.84 -17.92 11.83
C ILE A 412 -28.83 -16.40 11.55
N LEU A 413 -27.65 -15.81 11.37
CA LEU A 413 -27.50 -14.39 10.97
C LEU A 413 -27.83 -14.14 9.48
N HIS A 414 -28.26 -15.16 8.73
CA HIS A 414 -28.58 -15.09 7.29
C HIS A 414 -27.43 -14.56 6.40
N ILE A 415 -26.18 -14.65 6.86
CA ILE A 415 -24.99 -14.15 6.13
C ILE A 415 -24.61 -15.11 5.00
N VAL A 416 -24.66 -16.41 5.27
CA VAL A 416 -24.19 -17.49 4.37
C VAL A 416 -25.41 -18.31 3.91
N ASP A 417 -25.49 -18.64 2.62
CA ASP A 417 -26.44 -19.67 2.16
C ASP A 417 -25.86 -21.05 2.49
N VAL A 418 -26.63 -21.91 3.17
CA VAL A 418 -26.17 -23.20 3.70
C VAL A 418 -27.20 -24.29 3.43
N ARG A 419 -26.86 -25.12 2.45
CA ARG A 419 -27.64 -26.25 1.95
C ARG A 419 -27.12 -27.54 2.56
N SER A 420 -28.01 -28.49 2.80
CA SER A 420 -27.66 -29.81 3.34
C SER A 420 -28.41 -30.85 2.54
N GLY A 421 -27.76 -31.98 2.27
CA GLY A 421 -28.32 -33.05 1.47
C GLY A 421 -27.53 -34.33 1.64
N THR A 422 -28.00 -35.38 0.96
CA THR A 422 -27.36 -36.70 0.96
C THR A 422 -27.00 -37.06 -0.47
N ASP A 423 -25.81 -37.61 -0.66
CA ASP A 423 -25.42 -38.29 -1.90
C ASP A 423 -24.90 -39.70 -1.59
N GLU A 424 -24.49 -40.43 -2.62
CA GLU A 424 -23.95 -41.81 -2.52
C GLU A 424 -22.77 -41.92 -1.54
N ASN A 425 -22.10 -40.82 -1.24
CA ASN A 425 -20.95 -40.73 -0.35
C ASN A 425 -21.32 -40.27 1.08
N GLY A 426 -22.61 -40.07 1.36
CA GLY A 426 -23.19 -39.74 2.66
C GLY A 426 -23.78 -38.33 2.74
N GLU A 427 -24.01 -37.86 3.96
CA GLU A 427 -24.46 -36.48 4.21
C GLU A 427 -23.38 -35.46 3.85
N TYR A 428 -23.78 -34.47 3.07
CA TYR A 428 -22.97 -33.31 2.73
C TYR A 428 -23.62 -32.00 3.19
N THR A 429 -22.76 -31.02 3.43
CA THR A 429 -23.15 -29.62 3.60
C THR A 429 -22.46 -28.82 2.51
N GLU A 430 -23.21 -27.89 1.91
CA GLU A 430 -22.72 -26.97 0.90
C GLU A 430 -23.01 -25.54 1.37
N CYS A 431 -21.98 -24.71 1.51
CA CYS A 431 -22.13 -23.32 1.93
C CYS A 431 -21.58 -22.34 0.89
N SER A 432 -22.25 -21.19 0.71
CA SER A 432 -21.75 -20.11 -0.15
C SER A 432 -20.36 -19.67 0.31
N ASN A 433 -19.43 -19.44 -0.63
CA ASN A 433 -18.07 -19.02 -0.31
C ASN A 433 -18.07 -17.68 0.44
N MET A 434 -17.24 -17.59 1.48
CA MET A 434 -17.25 -16.48 2.43
C MET A 434 -16.38 -15.33 1.92
N THR A 435 -16.87 -14.64 0.89
CA THR A 435 -16.27 -13.41 0.35
C THR A 435 -17.36 -12.35 0.15
N LEU A 436 -16.99 -11.07 0.25
CA LEU A 436 -17.88 -9.94 0.05
C LEU A 436 -18.54 -9.98 -1.35
N ILE A 437 -17.84 -10.47 -2.36
CA ILE A 437 -18.35 -10.67 -3.72
C ILE A 437 -19.55 -11.62 -3.74
N ASN A 438 -19.43 -12.80 -3.11
CA ASN A 438 -20.55 -13.76 -3.01
C ASN A 438 -21.68 -13.23 -2.10
N PHE A 439 -21.35 -12.50 -1.03
CA PHE A 439 -22.35 -11.88 -0.16
C PHE A 439 -23.19 -10.82 -0.89
N VAL A 440 -22.58 -9.99 -1.74
CA VAL A 440 -23.33 -9.04 -2.58
C VAL A 440 -24.26 -9.78 -3.54
N ILE A 441 -23.79 -10.84 -4.23
CA ILE A 441 -24.66 -11.66 -5.09
C ILE A 441 -25.79 -12.34 -4.28
N LYS A 442 -25.54 -12.73 -3.02
CA LYS A 442 -26.58 -13.25 -2.11
C LYS A 442 -27.69 -12.23 -1.81
N LEU A 443 -27.36 -10.94 -1.77
CA LEU A 443 -28.31 -9.86 -1.50
C LEU A 443 -29.08 -9.40 -2.74
N ILE A 444 -28.41 -9.26 -3.90
CA ILE A 444 -29.04 -8.73 -5.13
C ILE A 444 -29.42 -9.77 -6.19
N GLY A 445 -29.08 -11.04 -5.96
CA GLY A 445 -29.28 -12.13 -6.91
C GLY A 445 -28.26 -12.13 -8.08
N PRO A 446 -28.44 -13.03 -9.07
CA PRO A 446 -27.53 -13.17 -10.20
C PRO A 446 -27.41 -11.87 -11.02
N THR A 447 -26.17 -11.42 -11.22
CA THR A 447 -25.88 -10.11 -11.83
C THR A 447 -24.74 -10.17 -12.84
N HIS A 448 -24.68 -9.22 -13.77
CA HIS A 448 -23.62 -9.16 -14.78
C HIS A 448 -22.31 -8.63 -14.16
N GLU A 449 -21.16 -9.21 -14.53
CA GLU A 449 -19.86 -8.94 -13.90
C GLU A 449 -19.53 -7.44 -13.77
N ARG A 450 -19.59 -6.68 -14.86
CA ARG A 450 -19.37 -5.21 -14.84
C ARG A 450 -20.21 -4.49 -13.78
N ASN A 451 -21.46 -4.91 -13.59
CA ASN A 451 -22.37 -4.28 -12.66
C ASN A 451 -22.06 -4.69 -11.21
N LEU A 452 -21.54 -5.90 -10.98
CA LEU A 452 -21.02 -6.35 -9.69
C LEU A 452 -19.75 -5.59 -9.30
N THR A 453 -18.80 -5.39 -10.23
CA THR A 453 -17.63 -4.54 -10.00
C THR A 453 -18.05 -3.12 -9.65
N LEU A 454 -18.95 -2.50 -10.43
CA LEU A 454 -19.48 -1.16 -10.14
C LEU A 454 -20.13 -1.07 -8.75
N LEU A 455 -20.91 -2.07 -8.33
CA LEU A 455 -21.55 -2.09 -7.02
C LEU A 455 -20.53 -2.24 -5.87
N LEU A 456 -19.49 -3.06 -6.04
CA LEU A 456 -18.41 -3.18 -5.05
C LEU A 456 -17.56 -1.90 -4.97
N LEU A 457 -17.34 -1.20 -6.09
CA LEU A 457 -16.70 0.12 -6.09
C LEU A 457 -17.58 1.19 -5.45
N LEU A 458 -18.90 1.13 -5.58
CA LEU A 458 -19.83 2.00 -4.86
C LEU A 458 -19.81 1.73 -3.34
N ILE A 459 -19.73 0.46 -2.93
CA ILE A 459 -19.50 0.06 -1.53
C ILE A 459 -18.16 0.61 -1.01
N GLN A 460 -17.12 0.63 -1.85
CA GLN A 460 -15.82 1.24 -1.52
C GLN A 460 -15.91 2.76 -1.33
N VAL A 461 -16.61 3.48 -2.22
CA VAL A 461 -16.86 4.92 -2.08
C VAL A 461 -17.64 5.21 -0.80
N LEU A 462 -18.71 4.45 -0.52
CA LEU A 462 -19.51 4.58 0.71
C LEU A 462 -18.67 4.30 1.97
N GLY A 463 -17.81 3.29 1.94
CA GLY A 463 -16.84 3.01 3.01
C GLY A 463 -15.91 4.20 3.27
N SER A 464 -15.40 4.83 2.21
CA SER A 464 -14.61 6.07 2.34
C SER A 464 -15.42 7.26 2.85
N THR A 465 -16.69 7.44 2.45
CA THR A 465 -17.56 8.47 3.02
C THR A 465 -17.76 8.26 4.53
N ILE A 466 -18.00 7.01 4.95
CA ILE A 466 -18.11 6.63 6.37
C ILE A 466 -16.78 6.91 7.11
N ALA A 467 -15.63 6.59 6.51
CA ALA A 467 -14.31 6.88 7.06
C ALA A 467 -14.09 8.39 7.30
N PHE A 468 -14.46 9.24 6.33
CA PHE A 468 -14.42 10.70 6.48
C PHE A 468 -15.39 11.21 7.55
N SER A 469 -16.61 10.67 7.63
CA SER A 469 -17.56 11.00 8.69
C SER A 469 -17.02 10.63 10.08
N ILE A 470 -16.36 9.49 10.20
CA ILE A 470 -15.68 9.08 11.45
C ILE A 470 -14.53 10.04 11.80
N ARG A 471 -13.65 10.34 10.84
CA ARG A 471 -12.48 11.23 11.04
C ARG A 471 -12.87 12.65 11.43
N TYR A 472 -13.85 13.26 10.77
CA TYR A 472 -14.14 14.69 10.96
C TYR A 472 -15.33 15.01 11.88
N GLN A 473 -16.27 14.07 12.09
CA GLN A 473 -17.44 14.31 12.95
C GLN A 473 -17.40 13.48 14.24
N LEU A 474 -17.09 12.17 14.14
CA LEU A 474 -17.20 11.26 15.27
C LEU A 474 -15.91 11.12 16.11
N VAL A 475 -14.78 11.67 15.65
CA VAL A 475 -13.48 11.54 16.34
C VAL A 475 -13.52 12.00 17.81
N ARG A 476 -14.33 13.03 18.12
CA ARG A 476 -14.55 13.56 19.49
C ARG A 476 -15.20 12.56 20.45
N LEU A 477 -15.91 11.55 19.94
CA LEU A 477 -16.46 10.44 20.76
C LEU A 477 -15.37 9.46 21.21
N PHE A 478 -14.26 9.37 20.47
CA PHE A 478 -13.18 8.42 20.72
C PHE A 478 -11.89 9.06 21.25
N TYR A 479 -11.65 10.33 20.95
CA TYR A 479 -10.46 11.08 21.34
C TYR A 479 -10.85 12.47 21.84
N ASP A 480 -9.90 13.18 22.43
CA ASP A 480 -10.07 14.59 22.80
C ASP A 480 -9.41 15.42 21.69
N VAL A 481 -10.25 16.21 20.99
CA VAL A 481 -9.94 16.95 19.75
C VAL A 481 -10.80 18.21 19.68
#